data_AF-A0A1R1YIW6-F1
#
_entry.id   AF-A0A1R1YIW6-F1
#
_cell.length_a   1.000
_cell.length_b   1.000
_cell.length_c   1.000
_cell.angle_alpha   90.00
_cell.angle_beta   90.00
_cell.angle_gamma   90.00
#
_symmetry.space_group_name_H-M   'P 1'
#
loop_
_entity.id
_entity.type
_entity.pdbx_description
1 polymer ?
#
loop_
_entity_poly.entity_id
_entity_poly.type
_entity_poly.pdbx_seq_one_letter_code
_entity_poly.pdbx_strand_id
1 'polypeptide(L)'
;MAQFNPDKPSLYSSRICPFAQRAVIAMTEAGIDYEDVFVDLFNKPDWYSQIHPQGLVPAVRLPGGKALTESQFIVYYAADNNEKLYPKTPVERYDTRQ
;
A
#
# COMPACT_ATOMS: atom_id res chain seq x y z
N MET A 1 2.45 -7.11 -19.22
CA MET A 1 3.39 -6.13 -18.63
C MET A 1 2.83 -5.74 -17.27
N ALA A 2 3.66 -5.62 -16.23
CA ALA A 2 3.18 -5.19 -14.93
C ALA A 2 2.52 -3.81 -15.06
N GLN A 3 1.28 -3.67 -14.60
CA GLN A 3 0.58 -2.37 -14.61
C GLN A 3 1.29 -1.47 -13.62
N PHE A 4 1.94 -0.42 -14.11
CA PHE A 4 2.56 0.61 -13.27
C PHE A 4 2.40 1.97 -13.95
N ASN A 5 2.25 3.01 -13.14
CA ASN A 5 2.26 4.39 -13.59
C ASN A 5 3.63 5.03 -13.26
N PRO A 6 4.33 5.66 -14.22
CA PRO A 6 5.61 6.32 -13.96
C PRO A 6 5.45 7.63 -13.16
N ASP A 7 4.28 8.28 -13.23
CA ASP A 7 4.04 9.63 -12.72
C ASP A 7 3.41 9.64 -11.33
N LYS A 8 2.80 8.53 -10.89
CA LYS A 8 2.18 8.40 -9.56
C LYS A 8 2.27 6.99 -9.00
N PRO A 9 2.08 6.80 -7.68
CA PRO A 9 2.12 5.46 -7.08
C PRO A 9 1.06 4.53 -7.67
N SER A 10 1.40 3.26 -7.89
CA SER A 10 0.44 2.19 -8.18
C SER A 10 0.27 1.32 -6.93
N LEU A 11 -0.92 1.34 -6.32
CA LEU A 11 -1.30 0.49 -5.19
C LEU A 11 -1.94 -0.80 -5.73
N TYR A 12 -1.32 -1.93 -5.44
CA TYR A 12 -1.85 -3.24 -5.77
C TYR A 12 -2.67 -3.77 -4.60
N SER A 13 -3.97 -3.91 -4.80
CA SER A 13 -4.94 -4.18 -3.75
C SER A 13 -5.89 -5.33 -4.08
N SER A 14 -6.62 -5.82 -3.09
CA SER A 14 -7.71 -6.78 -3.31
C SER A 14 -8.86 -6.46 -2.35
N ARG A 15 -10.10 -6.49 -2.86
CA ARG A 15 -11.30 -6.09 -2.11
C ARG A 15 -11.60 -6.96 -0.89
N ILE A 16 -11.07 -8.18 -0.85
CA ILE A 16 -11.28 -9.14 0.25
C ILE A 16 -10.18 -9.09 1.32
N CYS A 17 -9.12 -8.30 1.11
CA CYS A 17 -7.95 -8.31 1.99
C CYS A 17 -8.01 -7.14 2.99
N PRO A 18 -8.10 -7.38 4.31
CA PRO A 18 -8.14 -6.32 5.32
C PRO A 18 -6.82 -5.54 5.39
N PHE A 19 -5.68 -6.17 5.08
CA PHE A 19 -4.39 -5.48 5.02
C PHE A 19 -4.32 -4.52 3.83
N ALA A 20 -4.90 -4.90 2.69
CA ALA A 20 -4.97 -4.02 1.53
C ALA A 20 -5.93 -2.86 1.77
N GLN A 21 -7.07 -3.12 2.42
CA GLN A 21 -8.01 -2.08 2.82
C GLN A 21 -7.34 -1.03 3.71
N ARG A 22 -6.48 -1.42 4.65
CA ARG A 22 -5.70 -0.48 5.48
C ARG A 22 -4.85 0.46 4.63
N ALA A 23 -4.16 -0.06 3.62
CA ALA A 23 -3.33 0.74 2.72
C ALA A 23 -4.17 1.69 1.85
N VAL A 24 -5.29 1.21 1.31
CA VAL A 24 -6.25 2.03 0.55
C VAL A 24 -6.74 3.21 1.39
N ILE A 25 -7.22 2.95 2.61
CA ILE A 25 -7.72 4.00 3.52
C ILE A 25 -6.62 5.02 3.79
N ALA A 26 -5.42 4.57 4.20
CA ALA A 26 -4.34 5.49 4.54
C ALA A 26 -3.91 6.38 3.37
N MET A 27 -3.74 5.80 2.17
CA MET A 27 -3.35 6.55 0.98
C MET A 27 -4.43 7.57 0.57
N THR A 28 -5.71 7.19 0.66
CA THR A 28 -6.85 8.07 0.36
C THR A 28 -6.97 9.21 1.37
N GLU A 29 -6.92 8.94 2.67
CA GLU A 29 -7.01 9.95 3.73
C GLU A 29 -5.76 10.86 3.79
N ALA A 30 -4.63 10.40 3.23
CA ALA A 30 -3.45 11.23 3.03
C ALA A 30 -3.60 12.20 1.85
N GLY A 31 -4.64 12.06 1.03
CA GLY A 31 -4.82 12.85 -0.20
C GLY A 31 -3.79 12.53 -1.28
N ILE A 32 -3.17 11.35 -1.24
CA ILE A 32 -2.22 10.92 -2.27
C ILE A 32 -3.01 10.50 -3.50
N ASP A 33 -2.72 11.08 -4.67
CA ASP A 33 -3.23 10.55 -5.94
C ASP A 33 -2.44 9.29 -6.30
N TYR A 34 -3.12 8.15 -6.41
CA TYR A 34 -2.54 6.86 -6.79
C TYR A 34 -3.44 6.13 -7.77
N GLU A 35 -2.85 5.22 -8.52
CA GLU A 35 -3.59 4.23 -9.32
C GLU A 35 -3.88 3.00 -8.46
N ASP A 36 -5.14 2.59 -8.37
CA ASP A 36 -5.52 1.32 -7.72
C ASP A 36 -5.55 0.19 -8.76
N VAL A 37 -4.72 -0.83 -8.52
CA VAL A 37 -4.57 -2.00 -9.38
C VAL A 37 -5.11 -3.21 -8.63
N PHE A 38 -6.24 -3.74 -9.10
CA PHE A 38 -6.83 -4.92 -8.50
C PHE A 38 -6.02 -6.19 -8.81
N VAL A 39 -5.73 -6.95 -7.76
CA VAL A 39 -5.09 -8.27 -7.83
C VAL A 39 -6.08 -9.33 -7.33
N ASP A 40 -6.41 -10.27 -8.22
CA ASP A 40 -7.12 -11.49 -7.85
C ASP A 40 -6.17 -12.42 -7.07
N LEU A 41 -6.50 -12.70 -5.81
CA LEU A 41 -5.68 -13.53 -4.93
C LEU A 41 -5.84 -15.03 -5.18
N PHE A 42 -6.93 -15.45 -5.84
CA PHE A 42 -7.17 -16.83 -6.22
C PHE A 42 -6.53 -17.17 -7.57
N ASN A 43 -6.46 -16.19 -8.46
CA ASN A 43 -5.84 -16.32 -9.77
C ASN A 43 -4.83 -15.17 -10.02
N LYS A 44 -3.69 -15.25 -9.33
CA LYS A 44 -2.69 -14.17 -9.34
C LYS A 44 -2.08 -14.02 -10.73
N PRO A 45 -2.00 -12.79 -11.27
CA PRO A 45 -1.31 -12.55 -12.53
C PRO A 45 0.18 -12.89 -12.42
N ASP A 46 0.75 -13.51 -13.46
CA ASP A 46 2.16 -13.95 -13.49
C ASP A 46 3.15 -12.82 -13.18
N TRP A 47 2.84 -11.60 -13.62
CA TRP A 47 3.68 -10.43 -13.42
C TRP A 47 3.73 -9.94 -11.97
N TYR A 48 2.77 -10.33 -11.12
CA TYR A 48 2.65 -9.77 -9.77
C TYR A 48 3.81 -10.17 -8.85
N SER A 49 4.41 -11.34 -9.10
CA SER A 49 5.62 -11.80 -8.39
C SER A 49 6.82 -10.86 -8.52
N GLN A 50 6.88 -10.06 -9.59
CA GLN A 50 7.92 -9.04 -9.79
C GLN A 50 7.71 -7.81 -8.92
N ILE A 51 6.50 -7.61 -8.40
CA ILE A 51 6.13 -6.50 -7.52
C ILE A 51 6.23 -6.94 -6.06
N HIS A 52 5.57 -8.07 -5.74
CA HIS A 52 5.61 -8.67 -4.42
C HIS A 52 6.08 -10.13 -4.57
N PRO A 53 7.32 -10.48 -4.22
CA PRO A 53 7.87 -11.83 -4.43
C PRO A 53 7.04 -12.97 -3.83
N GLN A 54 6.40 -12.71 -2.69
CA GLN A 54 5.48 -13.66 -2.03
C GLN A 54 4.04 -13.66 -2.59
N GLY A 55 3.73 -12.79 -3.56
CA GLY A 55 2.40 -12.67 -4.15
C GLY A 55 1.30 -12.28 -3.15
N LEU A 56 1.65 -11.48 -2.14
CA LEU A 56 0.69 -10.96 -1.15
C LEU A 56 0.28 -9.53 -1.51
N VAL A 57 -0.85 -9.08 -0.98
CA VAL A 57 -1.29 -7.68 -1.03
C VAL A 57 -1.40 -7.14 0.40
N PRO A 58 -1.23 -5.82 0.63
CA PRO A 58 -0.96 -4.79 -0.38
C PRO A 58 0.52 -4.73 -0.80
N ALA A 59 0.74 -4.12 -1.97
CA ALA A 59 2.02 -3.57 -2.37
C ALA A 59 1.80 -2.18 -2.98
N VAL A 60 2.73 -1.25 -2.81
CA VAL A 60 2.73 0.04 -3.54
C VAL A 60 4.02 0.17 -4.32
N ARG A 61 3.93 0.38 -5.61
CA ARG A 61 5.08 0.78 -6.42
C ARG A 61 5.11 2.29 -6.56
N LEU A 62 6.19 2.91 -6.12
CA LEU A 62 6.39 4.36 -6.16
C LEU A 62 6.88 4.81 -7.55
N PRO A 63 6.69 6.09 -7.90
CA PRO A 63 7.45 6.72 -8.98
C PRO A 63 8.96 6.47 -8.79
N GLY A 64 9.65 6.06 -9.84
CA GLY A 64 11.05 5.60 -9.77
C GLY A 64 11.21 4.09 -9.52
N GLY A 65 10.10 3.35 -9.38
CA GLY A 65 10.07 1.90 -9.56
C GLY A 65 10.28 1.06 -8.31
N LYS A 66 10.61 1.67 -7.16
CA LYS A 66 10.73 0.96 -5.87
C LYS A 66 9.35 0.49 -5.40
N ALA A 67 9.26 -0.77 -4.97
CA ALA A 67 8.07 -1.33 -4.35
C ALA A 67 8.20 -1.31 -2.81
N LEU A 68 7.13 -0.90 -2.14
CA LEU A 68 6.90 -1.07 -0.71
C LEU A 68 5.90 -2.21 -0.52
N THR A 69 6.32 -3.22 0.22
CA THR A 69 5.46 -4.32 0.67
C THR A 69 5.13 -4.12 2.15
N GLU A 70 4.20 -4.92 2.67
CA GLU A 70 3.62 -4.80 4.02
C GLU A 70 2.70 -3.58 4.21
N SER A 71 1.48 -3.84 4.65
CA SER A 71 0.48 -2.79 4.87
C SER A 71 0.95 -1.69 5.83
N GLN A 72 1.76 -2.02 6.84
CA GLN A 72 2.18 -1.04 7.85
C GLN A 72 3.16 0.00 7.31
N PHE A 73 4.08 -0.40 6.42
CA PHE A 73 5.04 0.54 5.82
C PHE A 73 4.36 1.45 4.79
N ILE A 74 3.31 0.97 4.12
CA ILE A 74 2.48 1.81 3.25
C ILE A 74 1.72 2.85 4.06
N VAL A 75 1.21 2.50 5.25
CA VAL A 75 0.59 3.48 6.17
C VAL A 75 1.60 4.53 6.62
N TYR A 76 2.85 4.14 6.91
CA TYR A 76 3.89 5.11 7.26
C TYR A 76 4.19 6.07 6.11
N TYR A 77 4.31 5.54 4.89
CA TYR A 77 4.47 6.36 3.70
C TYR A 77 3.31 7.36 3.50
N ALA A 78 2.08 6.93 3.75
CA ALA A 78 0.91 7.80 3.70
C ALA A 78 0.96 8.88 4.82
N ALA A 79 1.38 8.50 6.03
CA ALA A 79 1.50 9.41 7.16
C ALA A 79 2.59 10.48 6.99
N ASP A 80 3.64 10.20 6.20
CA ASP A 80 4.63 11.22 5.81
C ASP A 80 4.02 12.35 4.98
N ASN A 81 2.88 12.10 4.31
CA ASN A 81 2.12 13.11 3.56
C ASN A 81 1.02 13.77 4.41
N ASN A 82 0.56 13.11 5.47
CA ASN A 82 -0.43 13.65 6.40
C ASN A 82 -0.16 13.15 7.84
N GLU A 83 0.49 14.00 8.63
CA GLU A 83 0.93 13.68 10.01
C GLU A 83 -0.22 13.39 10.99
N LYS A 84 -1.48 13.66 10.62
CA LYS A 84 -2.66 13.37 11.44
C LYS A 84 -3.08 11.91 11.37
N LEU A 85 -2.60 11.16 10.38
CA LEU A 85 -3.02 9.78 10.14
C LEU A 85 -2.36 8.76 11.06
N TYR A 86 -1.24 9.12 11.68
CA TYR A 86 -0.47 8.17 12.45
C TYR A 86 0.29 8.83 13.60
N PRO A 87 0.25 8.26 14.82
CA PRO A 87 0.98 8.83 15.94
C PRO A 87 2.49 8.86 15.70
N LYS A 88 3.18 9.85 16.29
CA LYS A 88 4.60 10.09 16.01
C LYS A 88 5.51 9.24 16.88
N THR A 89 5.12 8.98 18.12
CA THR A 89 5.95 8.23 19.06
C THR A 89 5.61 6.73 19.10
N PRO A 90 6.56 5.85 19.43
CA PRO A 90 6.28 4.42 19.61
C PRO A 90 5.21 4.12 20.66
N VAL A 91 5.15 4.92 21.73
CA VAL A 91 4.18 4.73 22.83
C VAL A 91 2.77 5.04 22.35
N GLU A 92 2.54 6.20 21.73
CA GLU A 92 1.20 6.54 21.21
C GLU A 92 0.74 5.53 20.14
N ARG A 93 1.65 5.00 19.32
CA ARG A 93 1.34 3.95 18.33
C ARG A 93 0.91 2.64 19.00
N TYR A 94 1.54 2.28 20.11
CA TYR A 94 1.15 1.10 20.90
C TYR A 94 -0.27 1.26 21.44
N ASP A 95 -0.60 2.45 21.96
CA ASP A 95 -1.91 2.75 22.54
C ASP A 95 -3.05 2.65 21.50
N THR A 96 -2.79 2.97 20.23
CA THR A 96 -3.80 2.79 19.15
C THR A 96 -4.09 1.35 18.75
N ARG A 97 -3.31 0.38 19.26
CA ARG A 97 -3.44 -1.04 18.92
C ARG A 97 -4.07 -1.89 20.03
N GLN A 98 -4.27 -1.32 21.22
CA GLN A 98 -4.99 -1.96 22.33
C GLN A 98 -6.50 -1.82 22.12
#